data_AF-A0A6H5KNK9-F1
#
_entry.id   AF-A0A6H5KNK9-F1
#
_cell.length_a   1.000
_cell.length_b   1.000
_cell.length_c   1.000
_cell.angle_alpha   90.00
_cell.angle_beta   90.00
_cell.angle_gamma   90.00
#
_symmetry.space_group_name_H-M   'P 1'
#
loop_
_entity.id
_entity.type
_entity.pdbx_description
1 polymer ?
#
loop_
_entity_poly.entity_id
_entity_poly.type
_entity_poly.pdbx_seq_one_letter_code
_entity_poly.pdbx_strand_id
1 'polypeptide(L)'
;MPDVLTYLPHIYARPNLPKLDRFYQKAVLVWIPEFLFPELQAVPCPGCGGKGAPDGWNPKGPRRVFMEHDVAYVMGFRYKCAKCAEFNEGKQEAEKRKTSFNAWDAGCLRRLPEYMSKEFHFLLTKRSGIEICMVDRLADDLVHGKGFSAAAKNIRQAHTTKFMVDQLKYTSLVNTRRTSSGIFRSANLAKIPERFGSFDDSTKYGGAVPSEHYLRDVWRLYFSKLPVLEVDSVD
;
A
#
# COMPACT_ATOMS: atom_id res chain seq x y z
N MET A 1 -10.05 5.25 -8.29
CA MET A 1 -10.54 4.60 -7.05
C MET A 1 -11.38 5.56 -6.20
N PRO A 2 -12.56 5.15 -5.70
CA PRO A 2 -13.20 5.92 -4.65
C PRO A 2 -12.26 5.89 -3.45
N ASP A 3 -11.89 7.07 -2.98
CA ASP A 3 -11.21 7.25 -1.70
C ASP A 3 -11.84 6.28 -0.71
N VAL A 4 -11.04 5.38 -0.15
CA VAL A 4 -11.39 4.78 1.14
C VAL A 4 -11.26 5.95 2.11
N LEU A 5 -12.30 6.80 2.09
CA LEU A 5 -12.61 7.81 3.06
C LEU A 5 -12.69 7.05 4.37
N THR A 6 -11.56 7.00 5.08
CA THR A 6 -11.61 6.89 6.52
C THR A 6 -12.39 8.11 6.95
N TYR A 7 -13.70 7.93 7.12
CA TYR A 7 -14.60 8.93 7.66
C TYR A 7 -14.12 9.23 9.10
N LEU A 8 -13.16 10.15 9.21
CA LEU A 8 -12.69 10.75 10.45
C LEU A 8 -13.72 11.65 11.18
N PRO A 9 -14.89 12.08 10.63
CA PRO A 9 -15.81 12.94 11.39
C PRO A 9 -16.23 12.35 12.75
N HIS A 10 -16.33 11.03 12.84
CA HIS A 10 -16.76 10.36 14.08
C HIS A 10 -15.72 10.40 15.21
N ILE A 11 -14.45 10.72 14.93
CA ILE A 11 -13.43 10.89 15.98
C ILE A 11 -13.67 12.18 16.75
N TYR A 12 -14.12 13.22 16.06
CA TYR A 12 -14.30 14.55 16.62
C TYR A 12 -15.62 14.72 17.38
N ALA A 13 -16.66 13.97 17.01
CA ALA A 13 -18.02 14.09 17.56
C ALA A 13 -18.24 13.53 18.99
N ARG A 14 -17.25 12.89 19.63
CA ARG A 14 -17.44 12.25 20.95
C ARG A 14 -16.94 13.12 22.12
N PRO A 15 -17.63 13.14 23.29
CA PRO A 15 -17.23 13.95 24.44
C PRO A 15 -16.04 13.37 25.26
N ASN A 16 -15.71 12.09 25.08
CA ASN A 16 -14.61 11.43 25.81
C ASN A 16 -13.23 11.78 25.22
N LEU A 17 -12.14 11.57 25.97
CA LEU A 17 -10.78 11.68 25.42
C LEU A 17 -10.63 10.81 24.15
N PRO A 18 -9.96 11.32 23.11
CA PRO A 18 -9.75 10.56 21.90
C PRO A 18 -8.88 9.33 22.20
N LYS A 19 -9.24 8.18 21.61
CA LYS A 19 -8.36 7.01 21.65
C LYS A 19 -7.19 7.22 20.69
N LEU A 20 -5.99 6.90 21.16
CA LEU A 20 -4.74 7.19 20.47
C LEU A 20 -4.53 6.30 19.25
N ASP A 21 -4.96 5.03 19.33
CA ASP A 21 -4.95 4.03 18.25
C ASP A 21 -5.49 4.58 16.92
N ARG A 22 -6.52 5.43 16.97
CA ARG A 22 -7.14 6.03 15.77
C ARG A 22 -6.22 6.96 15.00
N PHE A 23 -5.22 7.57 15.64
CA PHE A 23 -4.23 8.42 14.98
C PHE A 23 -3.07 7.61 14.39
N TYR A 24 -2.99 6.32 14.70
CA TYR A 24 -1.95 5.42 14.21
C TYR A 24 -2.43 4.51 13.07
N GLN A 25 -3.74 4.49 12.81
CA GLN A 25 -4.33 3.63 11.79
C GLN A 25 -3.72 3.92 10.41
N LYS A 26 -3.17 2.86 9.80
CA LYS A 26 -2.65 2.88 8.44
C LYS A 26 -3.72 2.42 7.47
N ALA A 27 -3.69 2.96 6.26
CA ALA A 27 -4.59 2.53 5.21
C ALA A 27 -4.34 1.05 4.87
N VAL A 28 -5.42 0.28 4.74
CA VAL A 28 -5.38 -1.08 4.19
C VAL A 28 -6.12 -1.07 2.87
N LEU A 29 -5.40 -1.35 1.81
CA LEU A 29 -5.86 -1.36 0.43
C LEU A 29 -6.09 -2.81 0.02
N VAL A 30 -7.33 -3.15 -0.31
CA VAL A 30 -7.73 -4.51 -0.64
C VAL A 30 -7.86 -4.65 -2.16
N TRP A 31 -7.06 -5.53 -2.77
CA TRP A 31 -7.06 -5.80 -4.20
C TRP A 31 -7.76 -7.13 -4.52
N ILE A 32 -9.02 -7.04 -4.93
CA ILE A 32 -9.86 -8.15 -5.39
C ILE A 32 -10.61 -7.67 -6.65
N PRO A 33 -10.02 -7.80 -7.84
CA PRO A 33 -10.53 -7.16 -9.05
C PRO A 33 -12.00 -7.46 -9.36
N GLU A 34 -12.45 -8.69 -9.17
CA GLU A 34 -13.83 -9.09 -9.45
C GLU A 34 -14.87 -8.47 -8.50
N PHE A 35 -14.44 -7.95 -7.33
CA PHE A 35 -15.30 -7.15 -6.45
C PHE A 35 -15.24 -5.66 -6.80
N LEU A 36 -14.12 -5.20 -7.34
CA LEU A 36 -13.92 -3.80 -7.73
C LEU A 36 -14.52 -3.49 -9.12
N PHE A 37 -14.59 -4.50 -9.98
CA PHE A 37 -15.04 -4.42 -11.37
C PHE A 37 -16.08 -5.53 -11.63
N PRO A 38 -17.39 -5.25 -11.45
CA PRO A 38 -18.45 -6.25 -11.60
C PRO A 38 -18.49 -6.96 -12.96
N GLU A 39 -17.96 -6.33 -14.00
CA GLU A 39 -17.83 -6.87 -15.35
C GLU A 39 -16.71 -7.91 -15.50
N LEU A 40 -15.77 -7.98 -14.54
CA LEU A 40 -14.71 -8.99 -14.53
C LEU A 40 -15.26 -10.34 -14.04
N GLN A 41 -15.60 -11.21 -14.97
CA GLN A 41 -16.15 -12.54 -14.64
C GLN A 41 -15.20 -13.43 -13.84
N ALA A 42 -13.89 -13.32 -14.05
CA ALA A 42 -12.87 -14.08 -13.34
C ALA A 42 -11.48 -13.45 -13.50
N VAL A 43 -10.62 -13.60 -12.48
CA VAL A 43 -9.22 -13.18 -12.58
C VAL A 43 -8.45 -14.12 -13.52
N PRO A 44 -7.76 -13.61 -14.55
CA PRO A 44 -7.04 -14.45 -15.50
C PRO A 44 -5.78 -15.06 -14.89
N CYS A 45 -5.57 -16.35 -15.12
CA CYS A 45 -4.38 -17.07 -14.70
C CYS A 45 -3.13 -16.51 -15.42
N PRO A 46 -2.03 -16.24 -14.71
CA PRO A 46 -0.82 -15.68 -15.30
C PRO A 46 -0.07 -16.68 -16.20
N GLY A 47 -0.32 -17.99 -16.01
CA GLY A 47 0.30 -19.05 -16.80
C GLY A 47 -0.43 -19.32 -18.10
N CYS A 48 -1.73 -19.66 -18.03
CA CYS A 48 -2.50 -20.09 -19.20
C CYS A 48 -3.61 -19.13 -19.65
N GLY A 49 -3.87 -18.03 -18.93
CA GLY A 49 -4.99 -17.12 -19.20
C GLY A 49 -6.38 -17.67 -18.84
N GLY A 50 -6.48 -18.91 -18.33
CA GLY A 50 -7.73 -19.49 -17.86
C GLY A 50 -8.31 -18.79 -16.62
N LYS A 51 -9.55 -19.14 -16.25
CA LYS A 51 -10.25 -18.55 -15.09
C LYS A 51 -9.60 -18.99 -13.77
N GLY A 52 -9.26 -18.03 -12.92
CA GLY A 52 -8.87 -18.26 -11.54
C GLY A 52 -10.08 -18.43 -10.63
N ALA A 53 -10.08 -19.49 -9.83
CA ALA A 53 -11.04 -19.68 -8.73
C ALA A 53 -10.47 -19.06 -7.44
N PRO A 54 -11.28 -18.36 -6.64
CA PRO A 54 -10.84 -17.80 -5.35
C PRO A 54 -10.35 -18.90 -4.38
N ASP A 55 -9.23 -18.68 -3.70
CA ASP A 55 -8.55 -19.66 -2.82
C ASP A 55 -8.19 -19.09 -1.43
N GLY A 56 -8.83 -17.98 -1.03
CA GLY A 56 -8.64 -17.35 0.26
C GLY A 56 -7.61 -16.22 0.29
N TRP A 57 -7.33 -15.73 1.49
CA TRP A 57 -6.37 -14.64 1.71
C TRP A 57 -4.92 -15.11 1.54
N ASN A 58 -4.04 -14.18 1.18
CA ASN A 58 -2.62 -14.48 1.14
C ASN A 58 -2.10 -14.85 2.56
N PRO A 59 -1.56 -16.06 2.78
CA PRO A 59 -1.14 -16.51 4.11
C PRO A 59 0.05 -15.74 4.66
N LYS A 60 0.78 -15.01 3.81
CA LYS A 60 1.87 -14.12 4.24
C LYS A 60 1.38 -12.79 4.80
N GLY A 61 0.06 -12.56 4.79
CA GLY A 61 -0.56 -11.33 5.26
C GLY A 61 -0.40 -10.15 4.30
N PRO A 62 -0.79 -8.95 4.75
CA PRO A 62 -0.69 -7.74 3.95
C PRO A 62 0.77 -7.32 3.73
N ARG A 63 1.04 -6.72 2.58
CA ARG A 63 2.35 -6.16 2.22
C ARG A 63 2.38 -4.67 2.52
N ARG A 64 3.42 -4.21 3.21
CA ARG A 64 3.66 -2.77 3.37
C ARG A 64 3.99 -2.14 2.02
N VAL A 65 3.35 -1.01 1.72
CA VAL A 65 3.68 -0.15 0.59
C VAL A 65 4.07 1.24 1.09
N PHE A 66 5.13 1.79 0.53
CA PHE A 66 5.52 3.18 0.76
C PHE A 66 4.67 4.08 -0.14
N MET A 67 4.02 5.05 0.49
CA MET A 67 3.25 6.13 -0.14
C MET A 67 3.99 7.45 0.08
N GLU A 68 3.49 8.52 -0.50
CA GLU A 68 4.12 9.84 -0.40
C GLU A 68 4.36 10.34 1.03
N HIS A 69 3.35 10.23 1.87
CA HIS A 69 3.34 10.83 3.21
C HIS A 69 3.25 9.81 4.35
N ASP A 70 3.06 8.52 4.03
CA ASP A 70 2.93 7.47 5.03
C ASP A 70 3.17 6.09 4.41
N VAL A 71 2.99 5.04 5.20
CA VAL A 71 2.89 3.67 4.73
C VAL A 71 1.42 3.22 4.70
N ALA A 72 1.11 2.40 3.70
CA ALA A 72 -0.13 1.66 3.63
C ALA A 72 0.16 0.15 3.57
N TYR A 73 -0.89 -0.64 3.59
CA TYR A 73 -0.82 -2.08 3.53
C TYR A 73 -1.69 -2.57 2.38
N VAL A 74 -1.11 -3.27 1.41
CA VAL A 74 -1.85 -3.90 0.33
C VAL A 74 -2.12 -5.37 0.69
N MET A 75 -3.39 -5.74 0.68
CA MET A 75 -3.86 -7.09 0.90
C MET A 75 -4.60 -7.57 -0.35
N GLY A 76 -4.50 -8.85 -0.67
CA GLY A 76 -5.15 -9.37 -1.87
C GLY A 76 -5.50 -10.83 -1.71
N PHE A 77 -6.41 -11.22 -2.57
CA PHE A 77 -6.91 -12.58 -2.62
C PHE A 77 -5.99 -13.46 -3.45
N ARG A 78 -5.92 -14.73 -3.04
CA ARG A 78 -5.21 -15.79 -3.74
C ARG A 78 -6.19 -16.52 -4.63
N TYR A 79 -5.71 -16.99 -5.77
CA TYR A 79 -6.48 -17.75 -6.75
C TYR A 79 -5.79 -19.06 -7.07
N LYS A 80 -6.58 -20.03 -7.54
CA LYS A 80 -6.13 -21.30 -8.11
C LYS A 80 -6.64 -21.45 -9.54
N CYS A 81 -5.82 -22.01 -10.42
CA CYS A 81 -6.19 -22.33 -11.79
C CYS A 81 -6.31 -23.84 -11.96
N ALA A 82 -7.53 -24.33 -12.21
CA ALA A 82 -7.79 -25.75 -12.48
C ALA A 82 -7.05 -26.24 -13.73
N LYS A 83 -7.07 -25.47 -14.83
CA LYS A 83 -6.36 -25.82 -16.07
C LYS A 83 -4.85 -26.00 -15.87
N CYS A 84 -4.23 -25.19 -15.00
CA CYS A 84 -2.81 -25.36 -14.69
C CYS A 84 -2.58 -26.56 -13.76
N ALA A 85 -3.53 -26.92 -12.91
CA ALA A 85 -3.44 -28.13 -12.09
C ALA A 85 -3.50 -29.38 -12.98
N GLU A 86 -4.48 -29.46 -13.88
CA GLU A 86 -4.62 -30.53 -14.88
C GLU A 86 -3.37 -30.63 -15.77
N PHE A 87 -2.86 -29.50 -16.28
CA PHE A 87 -1.65 -29.48 -17.11
C PHE A 87 -0.42 -30.05 -16.39
N ASN A 88 -0.36 -29.94 -15.06
CA ASN A 88 0.78 -30.40 -14.28
C ASN A 88 0.74 -31.90 -13.97
N GLU A 89 -0.36 -32.59 -14.26
CA GLU A 89 -0.48 -34.03 -14.06
C GLU A 89 0.50 -34.78 -14.95
N GLY A 90 1.28 -35.69 -14.37
CA GLY A 90 2.32 -36.45 -15.09
C GLY A 90 3.53 -35.62 -15.56
N LYS A 91 3.60 -34.32 -15.24
CA LYS A 91 4.72 -33.45 -15.61
C LYS A 91 5.83 -33.44 -14.56
N GLN A 92 7.07 -33.38 -15.04
CA GLN A 92 8.23 -33.15 -14.18
C GLN A 92 8.19 -31.73 -13.60
N GLU A 93 8.77 -31.54 -12.42
CA GLU A 93 8.70 -30.27 -11.67
C GLU A 93 9.18 -29.06 -12.49
N ALA A 94 10.21 -29.25 -13.34
CA ALA A 94 10.75 -28.20 -14.20
C ALA A 94 9.75 -27.71 -15.27
N GLU A 95 8.77 -28.52 -15.65
CA GLU A 95 7.75 -28.19 -16.65
C GLU A 95 6.44 -27.67 -16.02
N LYS A 96 6.29 -27.78 -14.69
CA LYS A 96 5.05 -27.44 -14.01
C LYS A 96 4.79 -25.93 -14.03
N ARG A 97 3.53 -25.59 -14.28
CA ARG A 97 3.01 -24.23 -14.17
C ARG A 97 2.57 -23.95 -12.75
N LYS A 98 2.71 -22.71 -12.30
CA LYS A 98 2.14 -22.30 -11.00
C LYS A 98 0.62 -22.41 -11.05
N THR A 99 0.07 -23.27 -10.19
CA THR A 99 -1.39 -23.46 -10.07
C THR A 99 -2.04 -22.36 -9.27
N SER A 100 -1.27 -21.60 -8.49
CA SER A 100 -1.78 -20.56 -7.61
C SER A 100 -1.03 -19.26 -7.74
N PHE A 101 -1.77 -18.15 -7.63
CA PHE A 101 -1.31 -16.81 -7.96
C PHE A 101 -2.12 -15.74 -7.21
N ASN A 102 -1.67 -14.50 -7.24
CA ASN A 102 -2.42 -13.33 -6.76
C ASN A 102 -2.91 -12.50 -7.96
N ALA A 103 -3.98 -11.74 -7.76
CA ALA A 103 -4.50 -10.84 -8.80
C ALA A 103 -3.51 -9.73 -9.23
N TRP A 104 -2.55 -9.36 -8.37
CA TRP A 104 -1.50 -8.39 -8.70
C TRP A 104 -0.26 -9.03 -9.35
N ASP A 105 -0.23 -10.34 -9.57
CA ASP A 105 0.91 -10.95 -10.24
C ASP A 105 1.02 -10.38 -11.66
N ALA A 106 2.22 -10.04 -12.12
CA ALA A 106 2.42 -9.29 -13.36
C ALA A 106 1.77 -9.94 -14.60
N GLY A 107 1.72 -11.28 -14.64
CA GLY A 107 1.03 -12.01 -15.70
C GLY A 107 -0.50 -11.90 -15.65
N CYS A 108 -1.09 -11.67 -14.48
CA CYS A 108 -2.52 -11.41 -14.31
C CYS A 108 -2.83 -9.99 -14.78
N LEU A 109 -2.09 -9.00 -14.26
CA LEU A 109 -2.29 -7.58 -14.58
C LEU A 109 -2.19 -7.32 -16.10
N ARG A 110 -1.22 -7.94 -16.79
CA ARG A 110 -1.09 -7.83 -18.26
C ARG A 110 -2.25 -8.41 -19.06
N ARG A 111 -3.06 -9.29 -18.45
CA ARG A 111 -4.22 -9.93 -19.10
C ARG A 111 -5.54 -9.29 -18.72
N LEU A 112 -5.55 -8.43 -17.70
CA LEU A 112 -6.72 -7.62 -17.38
C LEU A 112 -6.88 -6.52 -18.44
N PRO A 113 -8.11 -6.04 -18.67
CA PRO A 113 -8.34 -4.82 -19.41
C PRO A 113 -7.48 -3.67 -18.86
N GLU A 114 -6.99 -2.80 -19.74
CA GLU A 114 -6.01 -1.78 -19.37
C GLU A 114 -6.49 -0.92 -18.20
N TYR A 115 -7.72 -0.40 -18.26
CA TYR A 115 -8.28 0.44 -17.19
C TYR A 115 -8.30 -0.26 -15.82
N MET A 116 -8.59 -1.57 -15.76
CA MET A 116 -8.53 -2.33 -14.50
C MET A 116 -7.09 -2.52 -14.03
N SER A 117 -6.19 -2.85 -14.95
CA SER A 117 -4.78 -3.06 -14.63
C SER A 117 -4.11 -1.79 -14.10
N LYS A 118 -4.50 -0.62 -14.64
CA LYS A 118 -3.96 0.69 -14.29
C LYS A 118 -4.42 1.16 -12.91
N GLU A 119 -5.62 0.76 -12.46
CA GLU A 119 -6.09 1.05 -11.10
C GLU A 119 -5.20 0.36 -10.02
N PHE A 120 -4.40 -0.64 -10.37
CA PHE A 120 -3.38 -1.17 -9.46
C PHE A 120 -2.10 -0.32 -9.47
N HIS A 121 -2.11 0.77 -8.70
CA HIS A 121 -1.06 1.79 -8.70
C HIS A 121 0.22 1.45 -7.88
N PHE A 122 0.54 0.17 -7.69
CA PHE A 122 1.66 -0.25 -6.86
C PHE A 122 2.70 -1.08 -7.62
N LEU A 123 3.98 -0.72 -7.43
CA LEU A 123 5.09 -1.58 -7.80
C LEU A 123 5.48 -2.46 -6.60
N LEU A 124 5.09 -3.73 -6.64
CA LEU A 124 5.42 -4.70 -5.59
C LEU A 124 6.80 -5.35 -5.81
N THR A 125 7.57 -5.42 -4.72
CA THR A 125 8.82 -6.18 -4.59
C THR A 125 8.55 -7.49 -3.82
N LYS A 126 9.62 -8.23 -3.47
CA LYS A 126 9.51 -9.49 -2.72
C LYS A 126 8.88 -9.32 -1.32
N ARG A 127 9.12 -8.20 -0.63
CA ARG A 127 8.72 -7.99 0.78
C ARG A 127 7.87 -6.75 1.04
N SER A 128 7.88 -5.77 0.13
CA SER A 128 7.14 -4.52 0.25
C SER A 128 6.72 -4.02 -1.13
N GLY A 129 6.10 -2.85 -1.22
CA GLY A 129 5.91 -2.15 -2.49
C GLY A 129 6.09 -0.64 -2.33
N ILE A 130 5.89 0.05 -3.43
CA ILE A 130 5.91 1.51 -3.51
C ILE A 130 4.82 1.94 -4.48
N GLU A 131 4.21 3.08 -4.20
CA GLU A 131 3.27 3.72 -5.12
C GLU A 131 3.97 4.18 -6.41
N ILE A 132 3.33 4.00 -7.57
CA ILE A 132 3.95 4.33 -8.86
C ILE A 132 4.30 5.82 -8.96
N CYS A 133 3.45 6.72 -8.46
CA CYS A 133 3.72 8.16 -8.50
C CYS A 133 4.98 8.58 -7.70
N MET A 134 5.42 7.77 -6.73
CA MET A 134 6.69 7.99 -6.05
C MET A 134 7.88 7.56 -6.90
N VAL A 135 7.69 6.54 -7.75
CA VAL A 135 8.71 6.12 -8.73
C VAL A 135 8.86 7.19 -9.82
N ASP A 136 7.76 7.79 -10.27
CA ASP A 136 7.80 8.90 -11.23
C ASP A 136 8.53 10.12 -10.65
N ARG A 137 8.30 10.45 -9.36
CA ARG A 137 9.07 11.49 -8.67
C ARG A 137 10.53 11.12 -8.45
N LEU A 138 10.82 9.85 -8.20
CA LEU A 138 12.21 9.37 -8.14
C LEU A 138 12.90 9.53 -9.50
N ALA A 139 12.19 9.30 -10.61
CA ALA A 139 12.69 9.57 -11.96
C ALA A 139 13.05 11.05 -12.11
N ASP A 140 12.13 11.94 -11.74
CA ASP A 140 12.31 13.38 -11.79
C ASP A 140 13.51 13.84 -10.95
N ASP A 141 13.63 13.34 -9.72
CA ASP A 141 14.77 13.62 -8.84
C ASP A 141 16.10 13.21 -9.51
N LEU A 142 16.17 12.02 -10.11
CA LEU A 142 17.38 11.52 -10.78
C LEU A 142 17.74 12.32 -12.03
N VAL A 143 16.76 12.71 -12.85
CA VAL A 143 16.96 13.56 -14.03
C VAL A 143 17.54 14.92 -13.63
N HIS A 144 17.10 15.46 -12.51
CA HIS A 144 17.63 16.72 -11.94
C HIS A 144 18.91 16.53 -11.10
N GLY A 145 19.58 15.39 -11.21
CA GLY A 145 20.86 15.13 -10.55
C GLY A 145 20.78 14.85 -9.04
N LYS A 146 19.59 14.69 -8.47
CA LYS A 146 19.44 14.26 -7.07
C LYS A 146 19.65 12.75 -7.00
N GLY A 147 20.59 12.32 -6.15
CA GLY A 147 20.80 10.89 -5.90
C GLY A 147 19.70 10.26 -5.05
N PHE A 148 19.64 8.92 -5.04
CA PHE A 148 18.69 8.14 -4.22
C PHE A 148 18.72 8.49 -2.73
N SER A 149 19.87 8.94 -2.20
CA SER A 149 20.02 9.35 -0.81
C SER A 149 19.17 10.59 -0.49
N ALA A 150 19.15 11.56 -1.42
CA ALA A 150 18.32 12.76 -1.29
C ALA A 150 16.83 12.40 -1.38
N ALA A 151 16.43 11.55 -2.33
CA ALA A 151 15.06 11.06 -2.45
C ALA A 151 14.59 10.36 -1.16
N ALA A 152 15.41 9.47 -0.58
CA ALA A 152 15.08 8.80 0.68
C ALA A 152 14.92 9.78 1.85
N LYS A 153 15.75 10.85 1.90
CA LYS A 153 15.61 11.93 2.90
C LYS A 153 14.32 12.72 2.71
N ASN A 154 13.95 13.04 1.46
CA ASN A 154 12.71 13.74 1.15
C ASN A 154 11.48 12.94 1.60
N ILE A 155 11.44 11.64 1.29
CA ILE A 155 10.35 10.74 1.74
C ILE A 155 10.32 10.66 3.27
N ARG A 156 11.48 10.53 3.93
CA ARG A 156 11.55 10.54 5.40
C ARG A 156 11.01 11.83 5.99
N GLN A 157 11.34 12.98 5.40
CA GLN A 157 10.83 14.27 5.84
C GLN A 157 9.31 14.32 5.69
N ALA A 158 8.76 13.90 4.55
CA ALA A 158 7.31 13.84 4.33
C ALA A 158 6.59 12.96 5.37
N HIS A 159 7.11 11.76 5.64
CA HIS A 159 6.55 10.85 6.65
C HIS A 159 6.64 11.42 8.06
N THR A 160 7.75 12.09 8.40
CA THR A 160 7.95 12.73 9.71
C THR A 160 7.00 13.92 9.87
N THR A 161 6.79 14.72 8.81
CA THR A 161 5.81 15.81 8.81
C THR A 161 4.39 15.29 9.06
N LYS A 162 3.99 14.20 8.39
CA LYS A 162 2.69 13.56 8.64
C LYS A 162 2.54 13.12 10.10
N PHE A 163 3.57 12.48 10.67
CA PHE A 163 3.60 12.09 12.08
C PHE A 163 3.42 13.30 13.02
N MET A 164 4.17 14.38 12.80
CA MET A 164 4.05 15.60 13.60
C MET A 164 2.64 16.22 13.49
N VAL A 165 2.04 16.21 12.30
CA VAL A 165 0.66 16.67 12.08
C VAL A 165 -0.33 15.81 12.86
N ASP A 166 -0.21 14.48 12.83
CA ASP A 166 -1.12 13.61 13.58
C ASP A 166 -0.95 13.78 15.10
N GLN A 167 0.29 13.97 15.57
CA GLN A 167 0.59 14.28 16.96
C GLN A 167 -0.06 15.59 17.40
N LEU A 168 0.03 16.63 16.56
CA LEU A 168 -0.61 17.91 16.81
C LEU A 168 -2.13 17.80 16.82
N LYS A 169 -2.72 17.06 15.87
CA LYS A 169 -4.18 16.79 15.84
C LYS A 169 -4.64 16.11 17.13
N TYR A 170 -3.94 15.08 17.59
CA TYR A 170 -4.27 14.39 18.84
C TYR A 170 -4.16 15.33 20.04
N THR A 171 -3.04 16.03 20.17
CA THR A 171 -2.77 16.93 21.31
C THR A 171 -3.77 18.07 21.35
N SER A 172 -4.08 18.67 20.19
CA SER A 172 -5.08 19.73 20.06
C SER A 172 -6.47 19.24 20.46
N LEU A 173 -6.89 18.05 20.02
CA LEU A 173 -8.19 17.47 20.38
C LEU A 173 -8.29 17.14 21.87
N VAL A 174 -7.23 16.59 22.47
CA VAL A 174 -7.13 16.36 23.91
C VAL A 174 -7.27 17.68 24.68
N ASN A 175 -6.50 18.70 24.29
CA ASN A 175 -6.54 20.01 24.94
C ASN A 175 -7.92 20.65 24.82
N THR A 176 -8.49 20.66 23.61
CA THR A 176 -9.83 21.18 23.34
C THR A 176 -10.86 20.51 24.25
N ARG A 177 -10.87 19.18 24.38
CA ARG A 177 -11.82 18.47 25.25
C ARG A 177 -11.62 18.76 26.74
N ARG A 178 -10.39 18.99 27.17
CA ARG A 178 -10.09 19.36 28.56
C ARG A 178 -10.50 20.79 28.90
N THR A 179 -10.41 21.73 27.94
CA THR A 179 -10.74 23.14 28.14
C THR A 179 -12.20 23.47 27.87
N SER A 180 -12.86 22.78 26.94
CA SER A 180 -14.26 23.02 26.53
C SER A 180 -15.32 22.51 27.52
N SER A 181 -14.91 22.04 28.69
CA SER A 181 -15.85 21.53 29.71
C SER A 181 -16.40 22.66 30.56
N GLY A 182 -17.67 23.02 30.33
CA GLY A 182 -18.52 23.72 31.31
C GLY A 182 -18.75 22.88 32.58
N ILE A 183 -19.69 23.34 33.43
CA ILE A 183 -19.92 22.93 34.84
C ILE A 183 -19.91 21.40 35.12
N PHE A 184 -20.16 20.54 34.12
CA PHE A 184 -20.09 19.08 34.26
C PHE A 184 -18.81 18.50 33.63
N ARG A 185 -17.74 18.44 34.42
CA ARG A 185 -16.53 17.67 34.05
C ARG A 185 -16.83 16.17 34.15
N SER A 186 -16.90 15.48 33.02
CA SER A 186 -17.04 14.01 33.05
C SER A 186 -15.83 13.37 33.74
N ALA A 187 -16.04 12.29 34.50
CA ALA A 187 -14.98 11.54 35.18
C ALA A 187 -13.86 11.03 34.23
N ASN A 188 -14.15 10.92 32.93
CA ASN A 188 -13.15 10.51 31.92
C ASN A 188 -12.14 11.61 31.56
N LEU A 189 -12.41 12.89 31.85
CA LEU A 189 -11.48 14.00 31.61
C LEU A 189 -10.44 14.17 32.73
N ALA A 190 -10.66 13.54 33.89
CA ALA A 190 -9.69 13.48 34.97
C ALA A 190 -8.55 12.48 34.68
N LYS A 191 -8.70 11.61 33.67
CA LYS A 191 -7.66 10.65 33.27
C LYS A 191 -6.49 11.37 32.59
N ILE A 192 -5.28 10.93 32.92
CA ILE A 192 -4.05 11.38 32.24
C ILE A 192 -4.12 10.89 30.79
N PRO A 193 -4.03 11.80 29.79
CA PRO A 193 -4.02 11.40 28.38
C PRO A 193 -2.81 10.54 28.06
N GLU A 194 -2.98 9.58 27.15
CA GLU A 194 -1.88 8.75 26.66
C GLU A 194 -0.89 9.58 25.83
N ARG A 195 0.40 9.24 25.87
CA ARG A 195 1.45 9.92 25.08
C ARG A 195 1.53 9.36 23.67
N PHE A 196 1.67 10.23 22.67
CA PHE A 196 1.64 9.93 21.21
C PHE A 196 2.78 9.02 20.67
N GLY A 197 3.67 8.49 21.51
CA GLY A 197 4.74 7.59 21.09
C GLY A 197 5.79 8.24 20.18
N SER A 198 6.69 7.41 19.62
CA SER A 198 7.69 7.82 18.63
C SER A 198 7.29 7.41 17.23
N PHE A 199 7.92 8.01 16.21
CA PHE A 199 7.68 7.71 14.81
C PHE A 199 7.87 6.23 14.48
N ASP A 200 8.93 5.62 14.98
CA ASP A 200 9.39 4.26 14.66
C ASP A 200 8.85 3.17 15.59
N ASP A 201 8.00 3.52 16.56
CA ASP A 201 7.41 2.55 17.48
C ASP A 201 6.43 1.62 16.74
N SER A 202 6.90 0.41 16.44
CA SER A 202 6.14 -0.62 15.72
C SER A 202 4.86 -1.10 16.41
N THR A 203 4.74 -0.88 17.73
CA THR A 203 3.52 -1.20 18.49
C THR A 203 2.53 -0.04 18.52
N LYS A 204 2.95 1.14 18.06
CA LYS A 204 2.17 2.39 18.04
C LYS A 204 2.09 2.95 16.62
N TYR A 205 2.79 4.05 16.34
CA TYR A 205 2.66 4.78 15.08
C TYR A 205 3.15 3.95 13.88
N GLY A 206 4.14 3.07 14.09
CA GLY A 206 4.62 2.12 13.08
C GLY A 206 5.17 2.77 11.82
N GLY A 207 5.78 3.96 11.95
CA GLY A 207 6.38 4.69 10.85
C GLY A 207 7.53 3.91 10.22
N ALA A 208 7.61 3.94 8.91
CA ALA A 208 8.72 3.35 8.15
C ALA A 208 8.99 4.19 6.91
N VAL A 209 10.23 4.16 6.45
CA VAL A 209 10.70 4.89 5.27
C VAL A 209 11.54 3.96 4.39
N PRO A 210 11.52 4.13 3.07
CA PRO A 210 12.37 3.36 2.18
C PRO A 210 13.84 3.74 2.40
N SER A 211 14.74 2.75 2.31
CA SER A 211 16.18 3.00 2.29
C SER A 211 16.63 3.42 0.90
N GLU A 212 17.81 4.04 0.80
CA GLU A 212 18.44 4.35 -0.48
C GLU A 212 18.60 3.10 -1.37
N HIS A 213 19.08 2.00 -0.79
CA HIS A 213 19.24 0.73 -1.50
C HIS A 213 17.91 0.21 -2.03
N TYR A 214 16.84 0.32 -1.23
CA TYR A 214 15.51 -0.09 -1.66
C TYR A 214 15.03 0.71 -2.86
N LEU A 215 15.20 2.04 -2.85
CA LEU A 215 14.81 2.90 -3.98
C LEU A 215 15.61 2.56 -5.24
N ARG A 216 16.90 2.26 -5.10
CA ARG A 216 17.75 1.81 -6.21
C ARG A 216 17.26 0.49 -6.83
N ASP A 217 16.86 -0.48 -6.00
CA ASP A 217 16.33 -1.76 -6.48
C ASP A 217 14.96 -1.60 -7.15
N VAL A 218 14.09 -0.77 -6.57
CA VAL A 218 12.80 -0.39 -7.15
C VAL A 218 13.00 0.23 -8.53
N TRP A 219 13.94 1.17 -8.65
CA TRP A 219 14.24 1.84 -9.90
C TRP A 219 14.69 0.87 -10.99
N ARG A 220 15.61 -0.05 -10.67
CA ARG A 220 16.03 -1.13 -11.58
C ARG A 220 14.86 -2.04 -11.99
N LEU A 221 13.99 -2.37 -11.03
CA LEU A 221 12.81 -3.18 -11.29
C LEU A 221 11.79 -2.46 -12.18
N TYR A 222 11.62 -1.15 -12.02
CA TYR A 222 10.72 -0.35 -12.83
C TYR A 222 11.21 -0.26 -14.27
N PHE A 223 12.48 0.10 -14.46
CA PHE A 223 13.08 0.17 -15.79
C PHE A 223 13.09 -1.15 -16.54
N SER A 224 13.40 -2.27 -15.87
CA SER A 224 13.38 -3.59 -16.53
C SER A 224 11.97 -4.03 -16.99
N LYS A 225 10.91 -3.33 -16.57
CA LYS A 225 9.54 -3.58 -16.99
C LYS A 225 9.03 -2.60 -18.04
N LEU A 226 9.75 -1.53 -18.35
CA LEU A 226 9.38 -0.65 -19.44
C LEU A 226 9.68 -1.36 -20.77
N PRO A 227 8.78 -1.30 -21.76
CA PRO A 227 9.11 -1.73 -23.11
C PRO A 227 10.31 -0.90 -23.57
N VAL A 228 11.40 -1.57 -23.95
CA VAL A 228 12.49 -0.90 -24.67
C VAL A 228 11.89 -0.46 -25.99
N LEU A 229 11.66 0.85 -26.14
CA LEU A 229 11.40 1.41 -27.45
C LEU A 229 12.72 1.28 -28.20
N GLU A 230 12.79 0.32 -29.12
CA GLU A 230 13.78 0.37 -30.20
C GLU A 230 13.45 1.64 -30.98
N VAL A 231 14.21 2.70 -30.69
CA VAL A 231 14.17 3.90 -31.50
C VAL A 231 14.92 3.52 -32.77
N ASP A 232 14.18 3.18 -33.82
CA ASP A 232 14.74 3.11 -35.16
C ASP A 232 15.47 4.44 -35.39
N SER A 233 16.77 4.34 -35.67
CA SER A 233 17.61 5.48 -35.99
C SER A 233 16.93 6.33 -37.05
N VAL A 234 16.71 7.60 -36.73
CA VAL A 234 16.31 8.60 -37.73
C VAL A 234 17.54 8.83 -38.59
N ASP A 235 17.51 8.30 -39.81
CA ASP A 235 18.48 8.59 -40.88
C ASP A 235 18.49 10.09 -41.25
#